data_AF-A0A239B2M4-F1
#
_entry.id   AF-A0A239B2M4-F1
#
_cell.length_a   1.000
_cell.length_b   1.000
_cell.length_c   1.000
_cell.angle_alpha   90.00
_cell.angle_beta   90.00
_cell.angle_gamma   90.00
#
_symmetry.space_group_name_H-M   'P 1'
#
loop_
_entity.id
_entity.type
_entity.pdbx_description
1 polymer ?
#
loop_
_entity_poly.entity_id
_entity_poly.type
_entity_poly.pdbx_seq_one_letter_code
_entity_poly.pdbx_strand_id
1 'polypeptide(L)'
;MKNKSQAVYEELGHRLNNSLAKRFFNNTFIYLLYNDVAGFMDLLEYRTSLCKAKGNEDYLIFKFMLRHMLGKHAAELKHVYPTPELDRYGRGA
;
A
#
# COMPACT_ATOMS: atom_id res chain seq x y z
N MET A 1 17.18 -2.42 -3.74
CA MET A 1 15.98 -3.29 -3.69
C MET A 1 14.75 -2.42 -3.73
N LYS A 2 13.72 -2.79 -4.50
CA LYS A 2 12.47 -2.02 -4.52
C LYS A 2 11.69 -2.31 -3.25
N ASN A 3 11.07 -1.29 -2.66
CA ASN A 3 10.38 -1.40 -1.37
C ASN A 3 9.01 -0.69 -1.43
N LYS A 4 8.27 -0.74 -0.32
CA LYS A 4 6.93 -0.14 -0.23
C LYS A 4 6.91 1.37 -0.52
N SER A 5 7.93 2.10 -0.06
CA SER A 5 8.07 3.54 -0.34
C SER A 5 8.23 3.82 -1.84
N GLN A 6 9.02 3.00 -2.53
CA GLN A 6 9.19 3.09 -3.99
C GLN A 6 7.87 2.82 -4.73
N ALA A 7 7.02 1.90 -4.26
CA ALA A 7 5.71 1.66 -4.86
C ALA A 7 4.80 2.90 -4.74
N VAL A 8 4.80 3.56 -3.58
CA VAL A 8 4.01 4.78 -3.35
C VAL A 8 4.51 5.93 -4.23
N TYR A 9 5.83 6.08 -4.38
CA TYR A 9 6.39 7.10 -5.26
C TYR A 9 6.01 6.87 -6.73
N GLU A 10 6.05 5.63 -7.21
CA GLU A 10 5.71 5.31 -8.60
C GLU A 10 4.23 5.47 -8.91
N GLU A 11 3.32 5.11 -8.00
CA GLU A 11 1.87 5.13 -8.27
C GLU A 11 1.20 6.45 -7.85
N LEU A 12 1.72 7.14 -6.83
CA LEU A 12 1.12 8.36 -6.27
C LEU A 12 2.02 9.60 -6.37
N GLY A 13 3.27 9.47 -6.81
CA GLY A 13 4.21 10.60 -6.90
C GLY A 13 4.73 11.12 -5.56
N HIS A 14 4.35 10.50 -4.44
CA HIS A 14 4.72 10.94 -3.09
C HIS A 14 5.85 10.09 -2.52
N ARG A 15 6.84 10.74 -1.90
CA ARG A 15 7.87 10.05 -1.12
C ARG A 15 7.42 9.90 0.33
N LEU A 16 7.18 8.67 0.74
CA LEU A 16 6.96 8.33 2.14
C LEU A 16 8.22 7.73 2.76
N ASN A 17 8.46 7.98 4.05
CA ASN A 17 9.45 7.22 4.79
C ASN A 17 9.00 5.75 4.93
N ASN A 18 9.91 4.84 5.26
CA ASN A 18 9.61 3.40 5.31
C ASN A 18 8.54 3.04 6.35
N SER A 19 8.47 3.77 7.47
CA SER A 19 7.47 3.55 8.52
C SER A 19 6.06 3.90 8.04
N LEU A 20 5.90 5.08 7.45
CA LEU A 20 4.65 5.53 6.85
C LEU A 20 4.22 4.64 5.69
N ALA A 21 5.15 4.23 4.83
CA ALA A 21 4.86 3.31 3.73
C ALA A 21 4.39 1.94 4.25
N LYS A 22 4.95 1.43 5.36
CA LYS A 22 4.50 0.20 6.01
C LYS A 22 3.10 0.35 6.62
N ARG A 23 2.84 1.47 7.30
CA ARG A 23 1.50 1.76 7.85
C ARG A 23 0.46 1.86 6.73
N PHE A 24 0.80 2.55 5.65
CA PHE A 24 -0.08 2.70 4.51
C PHE A 24 -0.39 1.34 3.88
N PHE A 25 0.62 0.50 3.66
CA PHE A 25 0.44 -0.87 3.19
C PHE A 25 -0.57 -1.64 4.04
N ASN A 26 -0.40 -1.60 5.37
CA ASN A 26 -1.30 -2.29 6.29
C ASN A 26 -2.74 -1.73 6.22
N ASN A 27 -2.89 -0.41 6.19
CA ASN A 27 -4.19 0.23 6.08
C ASN A 27 -4.91 -0.15 4.79
N THR A 28 -4.19 -0.15 3.65
CA THR A 28 -4.75 -0.55 2.36
C THR A 28 -5.14 -2.03 2.36
N PHE A 29 -4.30 -2.90 2.93
CA PHE A 29 -4.59 -4.32 3.05
C PHE A 29 -5.86 -4.58 3.88
N ILE A 30 -5.97 -3.94 5.05
CA ILE A 30 -7.15 -4.01 5.92
C ILE A 30 -8.39 -3.48 5.21
N TYR A 31 -8.25 -2.37 4.49
CA TYR A 31 -9.36 -1.81 3.73
C TYR A 31 -9.90 -2.81 2.71
N LEU A 32 -9.03 -3.42 1.89
CA LEU A 32 -9.45 -4.44 0.93
C LEU A 32 -10.10 -5.64 1.63
N LEU A 33 -9.48 -6.15 2.70
CA LEU A 33 -10.00 -7.30 3.45
C LEU A 33 -11.45 -7.10 3.94
N TYR A 34 -11.79 -5.90 4.44
CA TYR A 34 -13.09 -5.65 5.06
C TYR A 34 -14.10 -4.93 4.18
N ASN A 35 -13.65 -4.18 3.16
CA ASN A 35 -14.51 -3.32 2.35
C ASN A 35 -14.54 -3.71 0.87
N ASP A 36 -13.59 -4.51 0.39
CA ASP A 36 -13.55 -4.99 -0.99
C ASP A 36 -13.04 -6.44 -1.07
N VAL A 37 -13.90 -7.37 -0.66
CA VAL A 37 -13.59 -8.81 -0.66
C VAL A 37 -13.19 -9.29 -2.05
N ALA A 38 -13.81 -8.78 -3.12
CA ALA A 38 -13.45 -9.14 -4.49
C ALA A 38 -12.01 -8.70 -4.82
N GLY A 39 -11.67 -7.44 -4.54
CA GLY A 39 -10.31 -6.94 -4.71
C GLY A 39 -9.28 -7.64 -3.82
N PHE A 40 -9.69 -8.08 -2.63
CA PHE A 40 -8.85 -8.90 -1.77
C PHE A 40 -8.58 -10.29 -2.36
N MET A 41 -9.56 -10.93 -2.99
CA MET A 41 -9.35 -12.20 -3.69
C MET A 41 -8.42 -12.03 -4.89
N ASP A 42 -8.60 -10.96 -5.69
CA ASP A 42 -7.70 -10.62 -6.80
C ASP A 42 -6.25 -10.43 -6.29
N LEU A 43 -6.07 -9.78 -5.12
CA LEU A 43 -4.76 -9.62 -4.48
C LEU A 43 -4.13 -10.96 -4.08
N LEU A 44 -4.92 -11.89 -3.54
CA LEU A 44 -4.43 -13.22 -3.16
C LEU A 44 -4.01 -14.03 -4.39
N GLU A 45 -4.80 -14.00 -5.46
CA GLU A 45 -4.45 -14.64 -6.73
C GLU A 45 -3.20 -14.00 -7.37
N TYR A 46 -3.10 -12.68 -7.32
CA TYR A 46 -1.90 -11.98 -7.76
C TYR A 46 -0.68 -12.46 -6.95
N ARG A 47 -0.81 -12.55 -5.62
CA ARG A 47 0.27 -13.01 -4.74
C ARG A 47 0.69 -14.45 -5.02
N THR A 48 -0.23 -15.38 -5.28
CA THR A 48 0.14 -16.75 -5.65
C THR A 48 0.87 -16.81 -6.99
N SER A 49 0.53 -15.92 -7.94
CA SER A 49 1.26 -15.79 -9.20
C SER A 49 2.69 -15.27 -9.03
N LEU A 50 2.99 -14.58 -7.92
CA LEU A 50 4.30 -14.00 -7.61
C LEU A 50 5.33 -15.02 -7.09
N CYS A 51 5.00 -16.32 -6.95
CA CYS A 51 5.90 -17.36 -6.43
C CYS A 51 7.30 -17.45 -7.10
N LYS A 52 7.54 -16.73 -8.20
CA LYS A 52 8.84 -16.62 -8.90
C LYS A 52 9.63 -15.33 -8.59
N ALA A 53 9.04 -14.32 -7.95
CA ALA A 53 9.64 -13.01 -7.73
C ALA A 53 10.30 -12.90 -6.34
N LYS A 54 11.40 -13.64 -6.10
CA LYS A 54 12.16 -13.53 -4.85
C LYS A 54 12.77 -12.13 -4.70
N GLY A 55 12.42 -11.44 -3.61
CA GLY A 55 13.09 -10.20 -3.15
C GLY A 55 12.33 -8.88 -3.35
N ASN A 56 11.21 -8.86 -4.07
CA ASN A 56 10.39 -7.63 -4.25
C ASN A 56 8.88 -7.88 -4.08
N GLU A 57 8.47 -8.98 -3.43
CA GLU A 57 7.06 -9.36 -3.27
C GLU A 57 6.23 -8.23 -2.64
N ASP A 58 6.66 -7.68 -1.51
CA ASP A 58 6.00 -6.57 -0.83
C ASP A 58 5.83 -5.32 -1.71
N TYR A 59 6.82 -5.01 -2.56
CA TYR A 59 6.74 -3.89 -3.49
C TYR A 59 5.68 -4.16 -4.56
N LEU A 60 5.65 -5.36 -5.14
CA LEU A 60 4.70 -5.75 -6.18
C LEU A 60 3.27 -5.82 -5.64
N ILE A 61 3.08 -6.44 -4.47
CA ILE A 61 1.80 -6.50 -3.76
C ILE A 61 1.31 -5.08 -3.48
N PHE A 62 2.16 -4.20 -2.94
CA PHE A 62 1.71 -2.84 -2.64
C PHE A 62 1.32 -2.06 -3.89
N LYS A 63 2.13 -2.18 -4.94
CA LYS A 63 1.87 -1.54 -6.23
C LYS A 63 0.54 -2.01 -6.82
N PHE A 64 0.23 -3.30 -6.72
CA PHE A 64 -1.07 -3.85 -7.10
C PHE A 64 -2.21 -3.23 -6.28
N MET A 65 -2.08 -3.22 -4.94
CA MET A 65 -3.11 -2.64 -4.06
C MET A 65 -3.36 -1.15 -4.38
N LEU A 66 -2.29 -0.37 -4.61
CA LEU A 66 -2.42 1.05 -4.95
C LEU A 66 -3.15 1.27 -6.28
N ARG A 67 -2.82 0.49 -7.32
CA ARG A 67 -3.52 0.54 -8.62
C ARG A 67 -4.98 0.18 -8.49
N HIS A 68 -5.28 -0.86 -7.73
CA HIS A 68 -6.64 -1.30 -7.47
C HIS A 68 -7.44 -0.20 -6.77
N MET A 69 -6.87 0.40 -5.73
CA MET A 69 -7.48 1.52 -5.02
C MET A 69 -7.64 2.76 -5.91
N LEU A 70 -6.66 3.12 -6.74
CA LEU A 70 -6.78 4.24 -7.68
C LEU A 70 -7.88 4.02 -8.71
N GLY A 71 -8.08 2.78 -9.16
CA GLY A 71 -9.10 2.44 -10.14
C GLY A 71 -10.52 2.36 -9.57
N LYS A 72 -10.69 1.80 -8.36
CA LYS A 72 -12.02 1.49 -7.79
C LYS A 72 -12.41 2.31 -6.58
N HIS A 73 -11.43 2.77 -5.79
CA HIS A 73 -11.63 3.37 -4.46
C HIS A 73 -10.80 4.65 -4.26
N ALA A 74 -10.70 5.49 -5.32
CA ALA A 74 -9.80 6.64 -5.32
C ALA A 74 -10.12 7.67 -4.21
N ALA A 75 -11.40 7.82 -3.86
CA ALA A 75 -11.83 8.67 -2.75
C ALA A 75 -11.34 8.12 -1.40
N GLU A 76 -11.46 6.80 -1.20
CA GLU A 76 -11.08 6.11 0.03
C GLU A 76 -9.57 6.02 0.23
N LEU A 77 -8.81 6.10 -0.87
CA LEU A 77 -7.35 6.15 -0.81
C LEU A 77 -6.85 7.29 0.11
N LYS A 78 -7.55 8.43 0.16
CA LYS A 78 -7.22 9.55 1.04
C LYS A 78 -7.42 9.23 2.53
N HIS A 79 -8.33 8.30 2.85
CA HIS A 79 -8.64 7.89 4.22
C HIS A 79 -7.67 6.81 4.73
N VAL A 80 -7.20 5.92 3.86
CA VAL A 80 -6.14 4.96 4.21
C VAL A 80 -4.73 5.57 4.13
N TYR A 81 -4.54 6.66 3.38
CA TYR A 81 -3.27 7.37 3.30
C TYR A 81 -2.89 7.92 4.67
N PRO A 82 -1.68 7.63 5.18
CA PRO A 82 -1.22 8.24 6.41
C PRO A 82 -0.97 9.72 6.15
N THR A 83 -1.78 10.59 6.73
CA THR A 83 -1.60 12.04 6.63
C THR A 83 -0.21 12.43 7.16
N PRO A 84 0.54 13.30 6.45
CA PRO A 84 1.86 13.75 6.89
C PRO A 84 1.87 14.45 8.26
N GLU A 85 0.71 14.84 8.77
CA GLU A 85 0.55 15.52 10.06
C GLU A 85 0.77 14.59 11.27
N LEU A 86 0.66 13.27 11.10
CA LEU A 86 0.88 12.31 12.18
C LEU A 86 2.36 12.10 12.55
N ASP A 87 3.32 12.66 11.78
CA ASP A 87 4.73 12.69 12.15
C ASP A 87 5.10 13.91 13.02
N ARG A 88 4.21 14.91 13.17
CA ARG A 88 4.43 16.02 14.12
C ARG A 88 4.27 15.61 15.58
N TYR A 89 3.65 14.46 15.86
CA TYR A 89 3.60 13.85 17.20
C TYR A 89 4.63 12.73 17.41
N GLY A 90 5.55 12.54 16.45
CA GLY A 90 6.65 11.56 16.53
C GLY A 90 7.99 12.12 17.01
N ARG A 91 8.03 13.29 17.65
CA ARG A 91 9.25 13.80 18.32
C ARG A 91 8.94 14.30 19.73
N GLY A 92 9.46 13.62 20.75
CA GLY A 92 9.58 14.17 22.10
C GLY A 92 9.59 13.15 23.25
N ALA A 93 10.65 12.35 23.37
CA ALA A 93 11.29 11.91 24.62
C ALA A 93 12.53 11.07 24.29
#